data_AF-A0A2E2UZG7-F1
#
_entry.id   AF-A0A2E2UZG7-F1
#
_cell.length_a   1.000
_cell.length_b   1.000
_cell.length_c   1.000
_cell.angle_alpha   90.00
_cell.angle_beta   90.00
_cell.angle_gamma   90.00
#
_symmetry.space_group_name_H-M   'P 1'
#
loop_
_entity.id
_entity.type
_entity.pdbx_description
1 polymer ?
#
loop_
_entity_poly.entity_id
_entity_poly.type
_entity_poly.pdbx_seq_one_letter_code
_entity_poly.pdbx_strand_id
1 'polypeptide(L)'
;MKKTFLTSVSIALLTPVLAMAQSFDDGGDLGGFLGSLISFINDVLVPLIFALALLVFLYGVFEYFIIGKNLENKKEEGRRYMIWSIAGFVVMVSVLGIVNLFANGLGLKDDRLEDIPTLPTTR
;
A
#
# COMPACT_ATOMS: atom_id res chain seq x y z
N MET A 1 28.43 -35.01 -31.75
CA MET A 1 28.23 -34.84 -30.29
C MET A 1 28.98 -33.65 -29.66
N LYS A 2 30.01 -33.04 -30.28
CA LYS A 2 30.75 -31.93 -29.65
C LYS A 2 30.09 -30.53 -29.75
N LYS A 3 29.16 -30.32 -30.69
CA LYS A 3 28.54 -29.01 -30.95
C LYS A 3 27.42 -28.63 -29.97
N THR A 4 26.82 -29.61 -29.30
CA THR A 4 25.72 -29.41 -28.33
C THR A 4 26.21 -28.93 -26.96
N PHE A 5 27.49 -29.19 -26.64
CA PHE A 5 28.13 -28.71 -25.41
C PHE A 5 28.55 -27.24 -25.53
N LEU A 6 28.93 -26.81 -26.74
CA LEU A 6 29.22 -25.39 -27.02
C LEU A 6 27.96 -24.51 -26.92
N THR A 7 26.79 -25.03 -27.33
CA THR A 7 25.52 -24.28 -27.24
C THR A 7 24.98 -24.15 -25.82
N SER A 8 25.24 -25.10 -24.92
CA SER A 8 24.82 -25.01 -23.51
C SER A 8 25.66 -24.02 -22.70
N VAL A 9 26.96 -23.90 -23.02
CA VAL A 9 27.86 -22.92 -22.38
C VAL A 9 27.45 -21.48 -22.74
N SER A 10 27.03 -21.24 -23.98
CA SER A 10 26.54 -19.92 -24.40
C SER A 10 25.26 -19.50 -23.68
N ILE A 11 24.34 -20.42 -23.39
CA ILE A 11 23.10 -20.13 -22.63
C ILE A 11 23.39 -19.82 -21.16
N ALA A 12 24.35 -20.51 -20.53
CA ALA A 12 24.78 -20.22 -19.17
C ALA A 12 25.51 -18.87 -19.02
N LEU A 13 26.08 -18.34 -20.10
CA LEU A 13 26.66 -16.98 -20.14
C LEU A 13 25.61 -15.90 -20.42
N LEU A 14 24.42 -16.27 -20.87
CA LEU A 14 23.26 -15.37 -21.06
C LEU A 14 22.36 -15.30 -19.83
N THR A 15 22.42 -16.27 -18.91
CA THR A 15 21.71 -16.19 -17.62
C THR A 15 22.11 -14.97 -16.76
N PRO A 16 23.38 -14.52 -16.68
CA PRO A 16 23.70 -13.27 -16.00
C PRO A 16 23.17 -12.04 -16.75
N VAL A 17 23.08 -12.07 -18.08
CA VAL A 17 22.46 -10.97 -18.85
C VAL A 17 20.96 -10.90 -18.59
N LEU A 18 20.29 -12.05 -18.46
CA LEU A 18 18.90 -12.10 -18.02
C LEU A 18 18.75 -11.66 -16.57
N ALA A 19 19.65 -12.06 -15.66
CA ALA A 19 19.69 -11.61 -14.25
C ALA A 19 19.89 -10.09 -14.14
N MET A 20 20.75 -9.51 -14.98
CA MET A 20 20.98 -8.07 -15.10
C MET A 20 19.83 -7.33 -15.81
N ALA A 21 18.96 -8.05 -16.51
CA ALA A 21 17.69 -7.54 -17.02
C ALA A 21 16.53 -7.68 -16.02
N GLN A 22 16.73 -8.32 -14.86
CA GLN A 22 15.74 -8.39 -13.76
C GLN A 22 16.00 -7.30 -12.72
N SER A 23 17.22 -6.75 -12.67
CA SER A 23 17.56 -5.54 -11.93
C SER A 23 17.04 -4.27 -12.61
N PHE A 24 15.81 -4.32 -13.13
CA PHE A 24 14.94 -3.14 -13.29
C PHE A 24 14.23 -2.90 -11.96
N ASP A 25 15.02 -2.67 -10.91
CA ASP A 25 14.51 -2.29 -9.58
C ASP A 25 14.26 -0.78 -9.47
N ASP A 26 14.48 -0.04 -10.56
CA ASP A 26 14.10 1.36 -10.60
C ASP A 26 13.77 1.71 -12.04
N GLY A 27 12.55 2.17 -12.28
CA GLY A 27 12.11 2.71 -13.57
C GLY A 27 12.82 4.02 -13.95
N GLY A 28 14.13 4.13 -13.72
CA GLY A 28 14.89 5.37 -13.81
C GLY A 28 14.24 6.49 -12.99
N ASP A 29 14.30 7.72 -13.51
CA ASP A 29 13.65 8.91 -12.94
C ASP A 29 12.13 8.72 -12.70
N LEU A 30 11.47 7.87 -13.51
CA LEU A 30 10.04 7.55 -13.37
C LEU A 30 9.76 6.56 -12.23
N GLY A 31 10.67 5.63 -11.96
CA GLY A 31 10.57 4.67 -10.85
C GLY A 31 10.67 5.38 -9.51
N GLY A 32 11.69 6.23 -9.35
CA GLY A 32 11.87 7.08 -8.17
C GLY A 32 10.70 8.06 -7.97
N PHE A 33 10.15 8.62 -9.05
CA PHE A 33 8.95 9.45 -8.99
C PHE A 33 7.72 8.66 -8.53
N LEU A 34 7.45 7.50 -9.13
CA LEU A 34 6.32 6.64 -8.75
C LEU A 34 6.44 6.15 -7.31
N GLY A 35 7.63 5.71 -6.88
CA GLY A 35 7.90 5.32 -5.51
C GLY A 35 7.65 6.46 -4.51
N SER A 36 8.14 7.67 -4.83
CA SER A 36 7.89 8.88 -4.02
C SER A 36 6.42 9.29 -4.00
N LEU A 37 5.70 9.07 -5.10
CA LEU A 37 4.27 9.39 -5.18
C LEU A 37 3.45 8.42 -4.31
N ILE A 38 3.78 7.14 -4.36
CA ILE A 38 3.13 6.09 -3.56
C ILE A 38 3.41 6.33 -2.07
N SER A 39 4.65 6.66 -1.69
CA SER A 39 4.97 6.97 -0.29
C SER A 39 4.27 8.25 0.19
N PHE A 40 4.22 9.30 -0.62
CA PHE A 40 3.48 10.51 -0.29
C PHE A 40 1.97 10.25 -0.08
N ILE A 41 1.36 9.43 -0.94
CA ILE A 41 -0.05 9.08 -0.80
C ILE A 41 -0.27 8.32 0.51
N ASN A 42 0.55 7.32 0.82
CA ASN A 42 0.37 6.48 2.01
C ASN A 42 0.70 7.20 3.32
N ASP A 43 1.75 8.02 3.35
CA ASP A 43 2.24 8.64 4.60
C ASP A 43 1.61 9.99 4.88
N VAL A 44 1.13 10.69 3.84
CA VAL A 44 0.56 12.05 3.98
C VAL A 44 -0.92 12.07 3.64
N LEU A 45 -1.29 11.61 2.43
CA LEU A 45 -2.65 11.80 1.93
C LEU A 45 -3.67 10.93 2.70
N VAL A 46 -3.33 9.67 2.96
CA VAL A 46 -4.14 8.72 3.73
C VAL A 46 -4.46 9.25 5.13
N PRO A 47 -3.48 9.59 5.99
CA PRO A 47 -3.77 10.12 7.33
C PRO A 47 -4.45 11.49 7.29
N LEU A 48 -4.19 12.33 6.27
CA LEU A 48 -4.87 13.61 6.10
C LEU A 48 -6.37 13.44 5.85
N ILE A 49 -6.75 12.55 4.93
CA ILE A 49 -8.16 12.25 4.63
C ILE A 49 -8.84 11.62 5.84
N PHE A 50 -8.15 10.75 6.56
CA PHE A 50 -8.66 10.16 7.80
C PHE A 50 -8.96 11.23 8.85
N ALA A 51 -8.05 12.18 9.05
CA ALA A 51 -8.24 13.31 9.95
C ALA A 51 -9.44 14.18 9.54
N LEU A 52 -9.59 14.46 8.24
CA LEU A 52 -10.74 15.21 7.72
C LEU A 52 -12.06 14.45 7.91
N ALA A 53 -12.10 13.15 7.63
CA ALA A 53 -13.27 12.32 7.83
C ALA A 53 -13.71 12.30 9.30
N LEU A 54 -12.74 12.21 10.23
CA LEU A 54 -12.96 12.29 11.66
C LEU A 54 -13.45 13.68 12.09
N LEU A 55 -12.90 14.76 11.53
CA LEU A 55 -13.34 16.12 11.83
C LEU A 55 -14.80 16.35 11.38
N VAL A 56 -15.17 15.90 10.18
CA VAL A 56 -16.55 15.97 9.68
C VAL A 56 -17.48 15.08 10.51
N PHE A 57 -16.99 13.93 10.97
CA PHE A 57 -17.76 13.04 11.85
C PHE A 57 -18.06 13.73 13.18
N LEU A 58 -17.05 14.32 13.82
CA LEU A 58 -17.22 15.09 15.05
C LEU A 58 -18.19 16.25 14.83
N TYR A 59 -18.05 17.00 13.73
CA TYR A 59 -18.97 18.07 13.39
C TYR A 59 -20.42 17.58 13.27
N GLY A 60 -20.65 16.45 12.58
CA GLY A 60 -21.97 15.82 12.48
C GLY A 60 -22.54 15.40 13.84
N VAL A 61 -21.70 14.88 14.74
CA VAL A 61 -22.09 14.52 16.11
C VAL A 61 -22.47 15.77 16.91
N PHE A 62 -21.65 16.84 16.84
CA PHE A 62 -21.95 18.10 17.52
C PHE A 62 -23.26 18.73 17.03
N GLU A 63 -23.47 18.78 15.71
CA GLU A 63 -24.71 19.30 15.12
C GLU A 63 -25.92 18.47 15.55
N TYR A 64 -25.81 17.13 15.52
CA TYR A 64 -26.89 16.21 15.90
C TYR A 64 -27.26 16.31 17.39
N PHE A 65 -26.27 16.37 18.29
CA PHE A 65 -26.50 16.32 19.74
C PHE A 65 -26.73 17.70 20.39
N ILE A 66 -26.05 18.75 19.95
CA ILE A 66 -26.13 20.10 20.56
C ILE A 66 -27.30 20.88 19.95
N ILE A 67 -27.36 20.97 18.62
CA ILE A 67 -28.29 21.83 17.88
C ILE A 67 -29.57 21.09 17.51
N GLY A 68 -29.45 19.80 17.16
CA GLY A 68 -30.57 18.92 16.82
C GLY A 68 -31.59 18.66 17.93
N LYS A 69 -31.34 19.11 19.17
CA LYS A 69 -32.32 19.05 20.27
C LYS A 69 -33.45 20.07 20.13
N ASN A 70 -33.20 21.20 19.45
CA ASN A 70 -34.15 22.31 19.36
C ASN A 70 -34.78 22.45 17.97
N LEU A 71 -34.15 21.90 16.92
CA LEU A 71 -34.58 22.03 15.52
C LEU A 71 -34.43 20.70 14.79
N GLU A 72 -35.56 20.10 14.40
CA GLU A 72 -35.60 18.79 13.74
C GLU A 72 -34.86 18.77 12.39
N ASN A 73 -34.88 19.88 11.65
CA ASN A 73 -34.13 20.04 10.39
C ASN A 73 -32.61 19.87 10.57
N LYS A 74 -32.05 20.35 11.68
CA LYS A 74 -30.61 20.28 11.96
C LYS A 74 -30.18 18.90 12.47
N LYS A 75 -31.10 18.19 13.13
CA LYS A 75 -30.92 16.78 13.50
C LYS A 75 -30.77 15.90 12.26
N GLU A 76 -31.60 16.11 11.23
CA GLU A 76 -31.51 15.34 9.99
C GLU A 76 -30.21 15.66 9.23
N GLU A 77 -29.79 16.92 9.23
CA GLU A 77 -28.53 17.36 8.63
C GLU A 77 -27.30 16.74 9.34
N GLY A 78 -27.25 16.78 10.67
CA GLY A 78 -26.19 16.14 11.47
C GLY A 78 -26.12 14.63 11.25
N ARG A 79 -27.27 13.96 11.16
CA ARG A 79 -27.34 12.53 10.80
C ARG A 79 -26.77 12.26 9.42
N ARG A 80 -27.06 13.12 8.44
CA ARG A 80 -26.50 13.01 7.09
C ARG A 80 -24.98 13.06 7.14
N TYR A 81 -24.39 14.06 7.81
CA TYR A 81 -22.93 14.17 7.94
C TYR A 81 -22.29 12.96 8.61
N MET A 82 -22.89 12.41 9.68
CA MET A 82 -22.39 11.19 10.31
C MET A 82 -22.37 10.00 9.36
N ILE A 83 -23.43 9.80 8.57
CA ILE A 83 -23.52 8.70 7.60
C ILE A 83 -22.47 8.87 6.49
N TRP A 84 -22.27 10.09 5.98
CA TRP A 84 -21.24 10.37 4.97
C TRP A 84 -19.84 10.12 5.50
N SER A 85 -19.55 10.47 6.76
CA SER A 85 -18.27 10.15 7.38
C SER A 85 -18.05 8.64 7.54
N ILE A 86 -19.07 7.90 7.98
CA ILE A 86 -18.98 6.43 8.08
C ILE A 86 -18.72 5.82 6.71
N ALA A 87 -19.43 6.26 5.67
CA ALA A 87 -19.15 5.83 4.30
C ALA A 87 -17.70 6.14 3.88
N GLY A 88 -17.18 7.32 4.24
CA GLY A 88 -15.79 7.69 4.04
C GLY A 88 -14.80 6.74 4.72
N PHE A 89 -15.05 6.37 5.98
CA PHE A 89 -14.23 5.37 6.70
C PHE A 89 -14.28 4.00 6.04
N VAL A 90 -15.44 3.54 5.58
CA VAL A 90 -15.57 2.25 4.89
C VAL A 90 -14.76 2.24 3.59
N VAL A 91 -14.86 3.31 2.78
CA VAL A 91 -14.08 3.42 1.55
C VAL A 91 -12.58 3.41 1.85
N MET A 92 -12.15 4.13 2.89
CA MET A 92 -10.75 4.20 3.30
C MET A 92 -10.19 2.81 3.66
N VAL A 93 -10.90 2.09 4.53
CA VAL A 93 -10.51 0.73 4.96
C VAL A 93 -10.56 -0.25 3.78
N SER A 94 -11.54 -0.09 2.87
CA SER A 94 -11.66 -0.92 1.67
C SER A 94 -10.43 -0.79 0.77
N VAL A 95 -9.96 0.44 0.51
CA VAL A 95 -8.76 0.67 -0.30
C VAL A 95 -7.53 0.03 0.35
N LEU A 96 -7.32 0.23 1.65
CA LEU A 96 -6.19 -0.38 2.37
C LEU A 96 -6.26 -1.91 2.38
N GLY A 97 -7.45 -2.48 2.55
CA GLY A 97 -7.68 -3.92 2.52
C GLY A 97 -7.38 -4.52 1.14
N ILE A 98 -7.82 -3.86 0.07
CA ILE A 98 -7.59 -4.28 -1.31
C ILE A 98 -6.09 -4.18 -1.66
N VAL A 99 -5.44 -3.06 -1.35
CA VAL A 99 -3.99 -2.88 -1.59
C VAL A 99 -3.19 -3.96 -0.86
N ASN A 100 -3.50 -4.21 0.41
CA ASN A 100 -2.83 -5.25 1.18
C ASN A 100 -3.13 -6.66 0.65
N LEU A 101 -4.36 -6.93 0.21
CA LEU A 101 -4.72 -8.21 -0.40
C LEU A 101 -3.91 -8.50 -1.67
N PHE A 102 -3.77 -7.49 -2.55
CA PHE A 102 -2.95 -7.63 -3.75
C PHE A 102 -1.45 -7.72 -3.43
N ALA A 103 -0.95 -6.93 -2.47
CA ALA A 103 0.46 -6.99 -2.05
C ALA A 103 0.85 -8.37 -1.48
N ASN A 104 0.00 -8.94 -0.62
CA ASN A 104 0.25 -10.28 -0.06
C ASN A 104 -0.03 -11.40 -1.08
N GLY A 105 -1.07 -11.24 -1.90
CA GLY A 105 -1.46 -12.24 -2.90
C GLY A 105 -0.43 -12.42 -4.04
N LEU A 106 0.36 -11.38 -4.32
CA LEU A 106 1.45 -11.42 -5.31
C LEU A 106 2.81 -11.84 -4.73
N GLY A 107 2.88 -12.20 -3.44
CA GLY A 107 4.13 -12.68 -2.81
C GLY A 107 5.23 -11.62 -2.69
N LEU A 108 4.89 -10.32 -2.72
CA LEU A 108 5.86 -9.21 -2.63
C LEU A 108 6.39 -8.95 -1.22
N LYS A 109 6.13 -9.87 -0.30
CA LYS A 109 6.63 -9.89 1.07
C LYS A 109 7.58 -11.07 1.18
N ASP A 110 8.71 -10.98 0.46
CA ASP A 110 9.69 -12.06 0.41
C ASP A 110 10.58 -11.97 1.67
N ASP A 111 10.38 -12.92 2.57
CA ASP A 111 11.11 -13.18 3.81
C ASP A 111 12.58 -13.61 3.59
N ARG A 112 13.26 -13.15 2.52
CA ARG A 112 14.59 -13.66 2.11
C ARG A 112 15.77 -13.24 2.98
N LEU A 113 15.56 -12.64 4.14
CA LEU A 113 16.68 -12.26 5.02
C LEU A 113 16.82 -13.17 6.24
N GLU A 114 15.97 -14.20 6.40
CA GLU A 114 16.00 -15.09 7.58
C GLU A 114 16.69 -16.44 7.37
N ASP A 115 17.44 -16.62 6.28
CA ASP A 115 18.25 -17.82 6.06
C ASP A 115 19.67 -17.50 5.56
N ILE A 116 20.41 -16.70 6.34
CA ILE A 116 21.86 -16.86 6.34
C ILE A 116 22.19 -17.95 7.37
N PRO A 117 22.78 -19.08 6.94
CA PRO A 117 23.32 -20.07 7.86
C PRO A 117 24.31 -19.38 8.78
N THR A 118 23.97 -19.24 10.06
CA THR A 118 24.94 -18.82 11.06
C THR A 118 26.03 -19.87 11.13
N LEU A 119 27.28 -19.43 11.03
CA LEU A 119 28.41 -20.33 11.12
C LEU A 119 28.39 -21.01 12.50
N PRO A 120 28.69 -22.33 12.57
CA PRO A 120 28.82 -23.01 13.85
C PRO A 120 29.90 -22.30 14.66
N THR A 121 29.50 -21.74 15.80
CA THR A 121 30.43 -21.24 16.80
C THR A 121 31.20 -22.44 17.33
N THR A 122 32.44 -22.59 16.85
CA THR A 122 33.37 -23.57 17.39
C THR A 122 33.73 -23.10 18.81
N ARG A 123 33.34 -23.92 19.78
CA ARG A 123 33.52 -23.86 21.24
C ARG A 123 34.42 -22.77 21.82
#